data_AF-A0AAX0B203-F1
#
_entry.id   AF-A0AAX0B203-F1
#
_cell.length_a   1.000
_cell.length_b   1.000
_cell.length_c   1.000
_cell.angle_alpha   90.00
_cell.angle_beta   90.00
_cell.angle_gamma   90.00
#
_symmetry.space_group_name_H-M   'P 1'
#
loop_
_entity.id
_entity.type
_entity.pdbx_description
1 polymer ?
#
loop_
_entity_poly.entity_id
_entity_poly.type
_entity_poly.pdbx_seq_one_letter_code
_entity_poly.pdbx_strand_id
1 'polypeptide(L)'
;MELTELGLSEEQLTGVNTYLEDQLQAKLQSEGDKIRTKYNNKIKEYETKIGEYDTTIQDLQSKLPVQKTPEQIENERRIKALEDKDREIAKKEKMLELQQKLGDKGLNSQLHKFINIEGVEDLETYLGELVEVVGKTSNSNTYKPKNHTTNNSNITKADFQKMNYQQRTELYSSNPDLYKLLSK
;
A
#
# COMPACT_ATOMS: atom_id res chain seq x y z
N MET A 1 28.81 88.36 -23.82
CA MET A 1 29.14 89.12 -25.03
C MET A 1 27.88 89.06 -25.87
N GLU A 2 27.13 90.16 -25.91
CA GLU A 2 25.93 90.21 -26.73
C GLU A 2 26.33 90.37 -28.19
N LEU A 3 25.64 89.71 -29.12
CA LEU A 3 26.00 89.73 -30.54
C LEU A 3 25.87 91.15 -31.15
N THR A 4 25.15 92.05 -30.47
CA THR A 4 25.02 93.48 -30.76
C THR A 4 26.34 94.25 -30.60
N GLU A 5 27.30 93.73 -29.83
CA GLU A 5 28.61 94.35 -29.58
C GLU A 5 29.62 94.11 -30.72
N LEU A 6 29.25 93.32 -31.75
CA LEU A 6 30.16 92.86 -32.82
C LEU A 6 30.17 93.74 -34.09
N GLY A 7 29.40 94.83 -34.12
CA GLY A 7 29.39 95.77 -35.27
C GLY A 7 28.85 95.18 -36.58
N LEU A 8 28.01 94.14 -36.50
CA LEU A 8 27.41 93.45 -37.65
C LEU A 8 26.21 94.22 -38.23
N SER A 9 25.94 94.06 -39.52
CA SER A 9 24.67 94.52 -40.09
C SER A 9 23.49 93.70 -39.56
N GLU A 10 22.26 94.23 -39.63
CA GLU A 10 21.06 93.56 -39.14
C GLU A 10 20.84 92.19 -39.81
N GLU A 11 21.08 92.09 -41.13
CA GLU A 11 21.02 90.83 -41.87
C GLU A 11 22.07 89.81 -41.41
N GLN A 12 23.29 90.27 -41.14
CA GLN A 12 24.37 89.41 -40.62
C GLN A 12 24.08 88.93 -39.19
N LEU A 13 23.51 89.80 -38.34
CA LEU A 13 23.11 89.48 -36.98
C LEU A 13 22.01 88.41 -36.96
N THR A 14 20.99 88.54 -37.82
CA THR A 14 19.94 87.54 -37.98
C THR A 14 20.50 86.21 -38.46
N GLY A 15 21.39 86.21 -39.46
CA GLY A 15 22.03 84.97 -39.94
C GLY A 15 22.84 84.24 -38.85
N VAL A 16 23.57 84.99 -38.02
CA VAL A 16 24.33 84.42 -36.88
C VAL A 16 23.39 83.85 -35.82
N ASN A 17 22.29 84.55 -35.49
CA ASN A 17 21.29 84.07 -34.55
C ASN A 17 20.63 82.77 -35.03
N THR A 18 20.16 82.73 -36.28
CA THR A 18 19.55 81.53 -36.85
C THR A 18 20.52 80.36 -36.86
N TYR A 19 21.79 80.58 -37.26
CA TYR A 19 22.81 79.52 -37.19
C TYR A 19 23.02 79.01 -35.76
N LEU A 20 23.07 79.90 -34.77
CA LEU A 20 23.25 79.51 -33.37
C LEU A 20 22.04 78.73 -32.83
N GLU A 21 20.82 79.16 -33.18
CA GLU A 21 19.57 78.47 -32.86
C GLU A 21 19.55 77.05 -33.48
N ASP A 22 19.91 76.93 -34.76
CA ASP A 22 20.00 75.64 -35.45
C ASP A 22 21.03 74.70 -34.79
N GLN A 23 22.20 75.23 -34.40
CA GLN A 23 23.23 74.45 -33.71
C GLN A 23 22.76 73.99 -32.32
N LEU A 24 22.05 74.85 -31.57
CA LEU A 24 21.49 74.50 -30.27
C LEU A 24 20.40 73.43 -30.41
N GLN A 25 19.50 73.58 -31.38
CA GLN A 25 18.46 72.60 -31.65
C GLN A 25 19.05 71.25 -32.06
N ALA A 26 20.06 71.23 -32.94
CA ALA A 26 20.74 70.01 -33.37
C ALA A 26 21.41 69.29 -32.18
N LYS A 27 22.09 70.02 -31.29
CA LYS A 27 22.68 69.44 -30.07
C LYS A 27 21.63 68.88 -29.13
N LEU A 28 20.55 69.63 -28.88
CA LEU A 28 19.47 69.20 -28.00
C LEU A 28 18.79 67.92 -28.53
N GLN A 29 18.56 67.86 -29.84
CA GLN A 29 18.02 66.67 -30.49
C GLN A 29 18.96 65.48 -30.35
N SER A 30 20.26 65.65 -30.66
CA SER A 30 21.26 64.59 -30.52
C SER A 30 21.31 64.03 -29.10
N GLU A 31 21.33 64.89 -28.07
CA GLU A 31 21.31 64.43 -26.67
C GLU A 31 19.98 63.76 -26.30
N GLY A 32 18.85 64.31 -26.77
CA GLY A 32 17.53 63.70 -26.59
C GLY A 32 17.45 62.29 -27.20
N ASP A 33 18.00 62.09 -28.39
CA ASP A 33 18.01 60.81 -29.08
C ASP A 33 18.96 59.80 -28.43
N LYS A 34 20.11 60.24 -27.92
CA LYS A 34 21.01 59.40 -27.10
C LYS A 34 20.30 58.90 -25.83
N ILE A 35 19.65 59.81 -25.12
CA ILE A 35 18.91 59.51 -23.88
C ILE A 35 17.79 58.51 -24.18
N ARG A 36 16.97 58.80 -25.20
CA ARG A 36 15.86 57.94 -25.63
C ARG A 36 16.34 56.54 -25.99
N THR A 37 17.42 56.45 -26.77
CA THR A 37 18.00 55.16 -27.19
C THR A 37 18.49 54.37 -25.99
N LYS A 38 19.23 55.01 -25.07
CA LYS A 38 19.74 54.38 -23.86
C LYS A 38 18.62 53.81 -23.00
N TYR A 39 17.57 54.58 -22.74
CA TYR A 39 16.46 54.12 -21.91
C TYR A 39 15.59 53.08 -22.62
N ASN A 40 15.34 53.21 -23.92
CA ASN A 40 14.61 52.20 -24.69
C ASN A 40 15.33 50.85 -24.69
N ASN A 41 16.67 50.84 -24.84
CA ASN A 41 17.43 49.60 -24.76
C ASN A 41 17.34 48.96 -23.37
N LYS A 42 17.41 49.78 -22.32
CA LYS A 42 17.30 49.31 -20.93
C LYS A 42 15.91 48.77 -20.60
N ILE A 43 14.86 49.40 -21.11
CA ILE A 43 13.47 48.92 -20.98
C ILE A 43 13.34 47.55 -21.64
N LYS A 44 13.78 47.39 -22.89
CA LYS A 44 13.75 46.09 -23.60
C LYS A 44 14.53 45.00 -22.87
N GLU A 45 15.69 45.34 -22.30
CA GLU A 45 16.49 44.41 -21.50
C GLU A 45 15.71 43.95 -20.26
N TYR A 46 15.05 44.87 -19.56
CA TYR A 46 14.24 44.54 -18.39
C TYR A 46 12.98 43.76 -18.73
N GLU A 47 12.29 44.09 -19.81
CA GLU A 47 11.14 43.32 -20.32
C GLU A 47 11.55 41.88 -20.63
N THR A 48 12.71 41.70 -21.27
CA THR A 48 13.27 40.36 -21.55
C THR A 48 13.52 39.59 -20.26
N LYS A 49 14.20 40.20 -19.28
CA LYS A 49 14.48 39.58 -17.97
C LYS A 49 13.22 39.23 -17.18
N ILE A 50 12.20 40.09 -17.24
CA ILE A 50 10.90 39.81 -16.60
C ILE A 50 10.28 38.55 -17.22
N GLY A 51 10.26 38.44 -18.56
CA GLY A 51 9.75 37.24 -19.23
C GLY A 51 10.53 35.96 -18.89
N GLU A 52 11.85 36.04 -18.78
CA GLU A 52 12.70 34.92 -18.34
C GLU A 52 12.39 34.49 -16.90
N TYR A 53 12.21 35.45 -15.98
CA TYR A 53 11.84 35.16 -14.59
C TYR A 53 10.44 34.56 -14.48
N ASP A 54 9.46 35.08 -15.22
CA ASP A 54 8.09 34.53 -15.23
C ASP A 54 8.08 33.08 -15.70
N THR A 55 8.83 32.78 -16.77
CA THR A 55 8.98 31.40 -17.29
C THR A 55 9.62 30.49 -16.24
N THR A 56 10.66 30.99 -15.55
CA THR A 56 11.35 30.24 -14.50
C THR A 56 10.45 29.97 -13.30
N ILE A 57 9.66 30.96 -12.88
CA ILE A 57 8.70 30.83 -11.78
C ILE A 57 7.65 29.76 -12.12
N GLN A 58 7.10 29.77 -13.33
CA GLN A 58 6.13 28.77 -13.78
C GLN A 58 6.73 27.36 -13.79
N ASP A 59 7.95 27.18 -14.30
CA ASP A 59 8.65 25.89 -14.28
C ASP A 59 8.87 25.39 -12.85
N LEU A 60 9.33 26.25 -11.94
CA LEU A 60 9.52 25.89 -10.53
C LEU A 60 8.20 25.55 -9.83
N GLN A 61 7.14 26.31 -10.09
CA GLN A 61 5.79 26.02 -9.58
C GLN A 61 5.27 24.66 -10.05
N SER A 62 5.57 24.26 -11.30
CA SER A 62 5.18 22.95 -11.82
C SER A 62 5.93 21.78 -11.17
N LYS A 63 7.15 22.04 -10.65
CA LYS A 63 8.01 21.04 -9.99
C LYS A 63 7.75 20.92 -8.49
N LEU A 64 7.08 21.92 -7.89
CA LEU A 64 6.72 21.88 -6.49
C LEU A 64 5.68 20.77 -6.27
N PRO A 65 5.90 19.85 -5.31
CA PRO A 65 4.89 18.88 -4.95
C PRO A 65 3.63 19.64 -4.54
N VAL A 66 2.49 19.27 -5.13
CA VAL A 66 1.19 19.86 -4.78
C VAL A 66 1.00 19.68 -3.28
N GLN A 67 1.15 20.77 -2.54
CA GLN A 67 0.92 20.75 -1.10
C GLN A 67 -0.57 20.47 -0.92
N LYS A 68 -0.87 19.26 -0.48
CA LYS A 68 -2.24 18.86 -0.20
C LYS A 68 -2.81 19.81 0.84
N THR A 69 -3.99 20.36 0.56
CA THR A 69 -4.69 21.17 1.54
C THR A 69 -5.01 20.32 2.78
N PRO A 70 -5.20 20.91 3.96
CA PRO A 70 -5.61 20.16 5.16
C PRO A 70 -6.84 19.29 4.91
N GLU A 71 -7.79 19.78 4.11
CA GLU A 71 -9.00 19.06 3.70
C GLU A 71 -8.69 17.85 2.80
N GLN A 72 -7.78 17.98 1.84
CA GLN A 72 -7.34 16.85 1.00
C GLN A 72 -6.66 15.75 1.84
N ILE A 73 -5.83 16.14 2.81
CA ILE A 73 -5.18 15.18 3.73
C ILE A 73 -6.23 14.45 4.57
N GLU A 74 -7.23 15.18 5.09
CA GLU A 74 -8.30 14.57 5.89
C GLU A 74 -9.16 13.62 5.05
N ASN A 75 -9.53 14.02 3.83
CA ASN A 75 -10.28 13.17 2.91
C ASN A 75 -9.51 11.89 2.54
N GLU A 76 -8.22 11.98 2.25
CA GLU A 76 -7.39 10.79 2.01
C GLU A 76 -7.35 9.84 3.21
N ARG A 77 -7.25 10.38 4.43
CA ARG A 77 -7.31 9.57 5.66
C ARG A 77 -8.66 8.88 5.81
N ARG A 78 -9.76 9.59 5.52
CA ARG A 78 -11.12 9.03 5.57
C ARG A 78 -11.31 7.94 4.53
N ILE A 79 -10.88 8.17 3.28
CA ILE A 79 -10.95 7.19 2.20
C ILE A 79 -10.17 5.93 2.58
N LYS A 80 -8.92 6.08 3.04
CA LYS A 80 -8.11 4.95 3.47
C LYS A 80 -8.77 4.16 4.61
N ALA A 81 -9.33 4.86 5.60
CA ALA A 81 -10.03 4.22 6.70
C ALA A 81 -11.30 3.48 6.26
N LEU A 82 -12.00 3.98 5.24
CA LEU A 82 -13.14 3.28 4.64
C LEU A 82 -12.69 2.05 3.84
N GLU A 83 -11.65 2.17 3.01
CA GLU A 83 -11.09 1.04 2.26
C GLU A 83 -10.56 -0.08 3.16
N ASP A 84 -9.97 0.26 4.30
CA ASP A 84 -9.51 -0.71 5.29
C ASP A 84 -10.71 -1.42 5.96
N LYS A 85 -11.78 -0.68 6.29
CA LYS A 85 -13.02 -1.24 6.82
C LYS A 85 -13.73 -2.15 5.81
N ASP A 86 -13.85 -1.72 4.56
CA ASP A 86 -14.49 -2.50 3.50
C ASP A 86 -13.74 -3.81 3.25
N ARG A 87 -12.40 -3.76 3.28
CA ARG A 87 -11.55 -4.96 3.20
C ARG A 87 -11.77 -5.89 4.40
N GLU A 88 -11.92 -5.36 5.61
CA GLU A 88 -12.18 -6.17 6.80
C GLU A 88 -13.57 -6.82 6.77
N ILE A 89 -14.59 -6.07 6.32
CA ILE A 89 -15.96 -6.58 6.16
C ILE A 89 -15.99 -7.69 5.12
N ALA A 90 -15.41 -7.47 3.94
CA ALA A 90 -15.35 -8.49 2.89
C ALA A 90 -14.64 -9.77 3.38
N LYS A 91 -13.58 -9.65 4.19
CA LYS A 91 -12.93 -10.81 4.82
C LYS A 91 -13.86 -11.53 5.79
N LYS A 92 -14.59 -10.80 6.63
CA LYS A 92 -15.56 -11.38 7.58
C LYS A 92 -16.70 -12.09 6.85
N GLU A 93 -17.23 -11.49 5.79
CA GLU A 93 -18.29 -12.08 4.96
C GLU A 93 -17.84 -13.39 4.34
N LYS A 94 -16.65 -13.41 3.70
CA LYS A 94 -16.06 -14.63 3.14
C LYS A 94 -15.83 -15.72 4.20
N MET A 95 -15.39 -15.33 5.40
CA MET A 95 -15.20 -16.28 6.51
C MET A 95 -16.52 -16.86 7.02
N LEU A 96 -17.59 -16.05 7.05
CA LEU A 96 -18.92 -16.52 7.42
C LEU A 96 -19.50 -17.46 6.36
N GLU A 97 -19.32 -17.13 5.08
CA GLU A 97 -19.71 -18.00 3.96
C GLU A 97 -18.98 -19.35 4.03
N LEU A 98 -17.67 -19.32 4.27
CA LEU A 98 -16.87 -20.53 4.49
C LEU A 98 -17.39 -21.35 5.68
N GLN A 99 -17.70 -20.70 6.81
CA GLN A 99 -18.24 -21.36 7.99
C GLN A 99 -19.57 -22.09 7.67
N GLN A 100 -20.46 -21.45 6.90
CA GLN A 100 -21.73 -22.04 6.49
C GLN A 100 -21.50 -23.24 5.55
N LYS A 101 -20.72 -23.06 4.49
CA LYS A 101 -20.42 -24.11 3.50
C LYS A 101 -19.73 -25.34 4.10
N LEU A 102 -18.84 -25.13 5.08
CA LEU A 102 -18.23 -26.25 5.83
C LEU A 102 -19.30 -27.05 6.58
N GLY A 103 -20.24 -26.37 7.25
CA GLY A 103 -21.35 -27.00 7.95
C GLY A 103 -22.27 -27.78 7.01
N ASP A 104 -22.62 -27.19 5.87
CA ASP A 104 -23.47 -27.82 4.86
C ASP A 104 -22.84 -29.08 4.26
N LYS A 105 -21.50 -29.11 4.16
CA LYS A 105 -20.73 -30.29 3.72
C LYS A 105 -20.43 -31.28 4.85
N GLY A 106 -20.99 -31.10 6.04
CA GLY A 106 -20.83 -31.99 7.18
C GLY A 106 -19.47 -31.92 7.88
N LEU A 107 -18.67 -30.88 7.60
CA LEU A 107 -17.41 -30.60 8.30
C LEU A 107 -17.65 -29.70 9.52
N ASN A 108 -16.73 -29.77 10.48
CA ASN A 108 -16.81 -28.89 11.66
C ASN A 108 -16.66 -27.43 11.23
N SER A 109 -17.70 -26.63 11.49
CA SER A 109 -17.75 -25.22 11.13
C SER A 109 -16.61 -24.39 11.73
N GLN A 110 -16.00 -24.81 12.85
CA GLN A 110 -14.85 -24.13 13.45
C GLN A 110 -13.57 -24.20 12.59
N LEU A 111 -13.52 -25.08 11.58
CA LEU A 111 -12.39 -25.20 10.67
C LEU A 111 -12.17 -23.95 9.81
N HIS A 112 -13.18 -23.08 9.65
CA HIS A 112 -13.04 -21.80 8.92
C HIS A 112 -11.89 -20.93 9.47
N LYS A 113 -11.55 -21.07 10.76
CA LYS A 113 -10.44 -20.31 11.40
C LYS A 113 -9.05 -20.74 10.92
N PHE A 114 -8.94 -21.92 10.32
CA PHE A 114 -7.67 -22.53 9.93
C PHE A 114 -7.52 -22.68 8.42
N ILE A 115 -8.58 -22.40 7.65
CA ILE A 115 -8.60 -22.57 6.20
C ILE A 115 -8.42 -21.19 5.55
N ASN A 116 -7.32 -21.04 4.81
CA ASN A 116 -7.12 -19.87 3.98
C ASN A 116 -7.92 -20.01 2.67
N ILE A 117 -8.68 -18.98 2.32
CA ILE A 117 -9.49 -18.88 1.11
C ILE A 117 -9.08 -17.68 0.23
N GLU A 118 -8.00 -17.00 0.60
CA GLU A 118 -7.44 -15.92 -0.20
C GLU A 118 -6.90 -16.48 -1.53
N GLY A 119 -7.38 -15.93 -2.64
CA GLY A 119 -7.02 -16.39 -4.00
C GLY A 119 -7.79 -17.61 -4.51
N VAL A 120 -8.77 -18.13 -3.75
CA VAL A 120 -9.64 -19.22 -4.22
C VAL A 120 -10.80 -18.62 -5.04
N GLU A 121 -10.82 -18.86 -6.34
CA GLU A 121 -11.90 -18.41 -7.24
C GLU A 121 -13.15 -19.30 -7.11
N ASP A 122 -12.96 -20.62 -7.02
CA ASP A 122 -14.04 -21.59 -6.85
C ASP A 122 -13.97 -22.24 -5.46
N LEU A 123 -14.69 -21.63 -4.53
CA LEU A 123 -14.79 -22.10 -3.16
C LEU A 123 -15.49 -23.47 -3.06
N GLU A 124 -16.41 -23.79 -3.98
CA GLU A 124 -17.17 -25.03 -3.91
C GLU A 124 -16.32 -26.24 -4.29
N THR A 125 -15.56 -26.13 -5.38
CA THR A 125 -14.62 -27.16 -5.82
C THR A 125 -13.52 -27.35 -4.76
N TYR A 126 -12.94 -26.25 -4.26
CA TYR A 126 -11.92 -26.31 -3.21
C TYR A 126 -12.42 -27.02 -1.94
N LEU A 127 -13.64 -26.70 -1.50
CA LEU A 127 -14.24 -27.37 -0.35
C LEU A 127 -14.62 -28.83 -0.65
N GLY A 128 -15.00 -29.16 -1.88
CA GLY A 128 -15.24 -30.54 -2.31
C GLY A 128 -14.00 -31.41 -2.16
N GLU A 129 -12.86 -30.93 -2.65
CA GLU A 129 -11.57 -31.61 -2.50
C GLU A 129 -11.17 -31.76 -1.02
N LEU A 130 -11.37 -30.72 -0.22
CA LEU A 130 -11.11 -30.76 1.22
C LEU A 130 -11.96 -31.83 1.93
N VAL A 131 -13.25 -31.89 1.61
CA VAL A 131 -14.18 -32.91 2.14
C VAL A 131 -13.74 -34.31 1.73
N GLU A 132 -13.30 -34.51 0.49
CA GLU A 132 -12.79 -35.81 0.05
C GLU A 132 -11.57 -36.24 0.85
N VAL A 133 -10.59 -35.34 1.06
CA VAL A 133 -9.37 -35.66 1.83
C VAL A 133 -9.70 -35.96 3.29
N VAL A 134 -10.50 -35.10 3.94
CA VAL A 134 -10.88 -35.26 5.36
C VAL A 134 -11.81 -36.47 5.56
N GLY A 135 -12.75 -36.67 4.65
CA GLY A 135 -13.68 -37.80 4.63
C GLY A 135 -12.96 -39.13 4.43
N LYS A 136 -11.95 -39.20 3.53
CA LYS A 136 -11.06 -40.36 3.40
C LYS A 136 -10.31 -40.62 4.70
N THR A 137 -9.85 -39.59 5.41
CA THR A 137 -9.12 -39.76 6.68
C THR A 137 -10.02 -40.23 7.83
N SER A 138 -11.30 -39.85 7.82
CA SER A 138 -12.28 -40.21 8.85
C SER A 138 -12.88 -41.62 8.63
N ASN A 139 -13.03 -42.04 7.37
CA ASN A 139 -13.67 -43.31 7.00
C ASN A 139 -12.71 -44.42 6.55
N SER A 140 -11.46 -44.11 6.18
CA SER A 140 -10.46 -45.13 5.82
C SER A 140 -9.41 -45.30 6.91
N ASN A 141 -9.39 -46.50 7.49
CA ASN A 141 -8.20 -47.11 8.07
C ASN A 141 -7.41 -46.36 9.15
N THR A 142 -8.01 -45.46 9.94
CA THR A 142 -7.43 -45.26 11.28
C THR A 142 -7.57 -46.60 11.99
N TYR A 143 -6.43 -47.27 12.23
CA TYR A 143 -6.36 -48.48 13.02
C TYR A 143 -7.00 -48.16 14.37
N LYS A 144 -8.30 -48.46 14.50
CA LYS A 144 -8.94 -48.62 15.79
C LYS A 144 -8.41 -49.96 16.25
N PRO A 145 -7.57 -50.04 17.30
CA PRO A 145 -7.23 -51.32 17.90
C PRO A 145 -8.53 -51.98 18.35
N LYS A 146 -9.13 -52.77 17.46
CA LYS A 146 -10.20 -53.70 17.76
C LYS A 146 -9.45 -54.93 18.24
N ASN A 147 -9.69 -55.24 19.51
CA ASN A 147 -9.00 -56.27 20.27
C ASN A 147 -7.66 -55.78 20.82
N HIS A 148 -7.71 -55.01 21.90
CA HIS A 148 -7.10 -55.64 23.07
C HIS A 148 -7.95 -56.89 23.33
N THR A 149 -7.53 -58.04 22.83
CA THR A 149 -7.70 -59.24 23.63
C THR A 149 -6.87 -58.97 24.89
N THR A 150 -7.42 -58.18 25.82
CA THR A 150 -7.28 -58.62 27.19
C THR A 150 -7.84 -60.03 27.10
N ASN A 151 -6.97 -61.03 27.22
CA ASN A 151 -7.43 -62.35 27.59
C ASN A 151 -8.12 -62.11 28.93
N ASN A 152 -9.40 -61.71 28.86
CA ASN A 152 -10.22 -61.21 29.94
C ASN A 152 -10.69 -62.42 30.75
N SER A 153 -9.78 -63.36 30.98
CA SER A 153 -9.75 -64.08 32.21
C SER A 153 -9.29 -63.07 33.26
N ASN A 154 -10.23 -62.24 33.76
CA ASN A 154 -10.07 -61.43 34.97
C ASN A 154 -9.91 -62.39 36.17
N ILE A 155 -8.88 -63.24 36.12
CA ILE A 155 -8.51 -64.18 37.16
C ILE A 155 -7.75 -63.36 38.18
N THR A 156 -8.37 -63.17 39.34
CA THR A 156 -7.67 -62.58 40.48
C THR A 156 -6.70 -63.60 41.08
N LYS A 157 -5.78 -63.15 41.94
CA LYS A 157 -4.91 -64.07 42.69
C LYS A 157 -5.70 -65.08 43.54
N ALA A 158 -6.86 -64.66 44.06
CA ALA A 158 -7.76 -65.53 44.80
C ALA A 158 -8.41 -66.60 43.91
N ASP A 159 -8.76 -66.24 42.67
CA ASP A 159 -9.30 -67.20 41.71
C ASP A 159 -8.23 -68.19 41.28
N PHE A 160 -7.00 -67.74 41.03
CA PHE A 160 -5.86 -68.60 40.72
C PHE A 160 -5.55 -69.59 41.84
N GLN A 161 -5.65 -69.17 43.11
CA GLN A 161 -5.46 -70.07 44.25
C GLN A 161 -6.51 -71.19 44.29
N LYS A 162 -7.76 -70.88 43.90
CA LYS A 162 -8.86 -71.84 43.84
C LYS A 162 -8.81 -72.76 42.60
N MET A 163 -7.98 -72.45 41.60
CA MET A 163 -7.85 -73.28 40.41
C MET A 163 -7.17 -74.60 40.70
N ASN A 164 -7.72 -75.68 40.14
CA ASN A 164 -7.10 -76.99 40.16
C ASN A 164 -5.89 -77.07 39.20
N TYR A 165 -5.11 -78.15 39.28
CA TYR A 165 -3.89 -78.33 38.49
C TYR A 165 -4.14 -78.25 36.97
N GLN A 166 -5.26 -78.80 36.49
CA GLN A 166 -5.60 -78.80 35.07
C GLN A 166 -5.90 -77.37 34.56
N GLN A 167 -6.71 -76.61 35.29
CA GLN A 167 -7.03 -75.21 34.98
C GLN A 167 -5.78 -74.32 35.00
N ARG A 168 -4.85 -74.58 35.92
CA ARG A 168 -3.55 -73.90 35.98
C ARG A 168 -2.67 -74.22 34.76
N THR A 169 -2.75 -75.46 34.25
CA THR A 169 -2.00 -75.90 33.06
C THR A 169 -2.57 -75.28 31.78
N GLU A 170 -3.90 -75.19 31.68
CA GLU A 170 -4.59 -74.49 30.60
C GLU A 170 -4.27 -72.98 30.62
N LEU A 171 -4.22 -72.36 31.81
CA LEU A 171 -3.82 -70.96 31.94
C LEU A 171 -2.35 -70.74 31.55
N TYR A 172 -1.46 -71.64 31.93
CA TYR A 172 -0.05 -71.59 31.52
C TYR A 172 0.12 -71.69 29.99
N SER A 173 -0.69 -72.54 29.36
CA SER A 173 -0.62 -72.77 27.90
C SER A 173 -1.25 -71.63 27.10
N SER A 174 -2.34 -71.03 27.60
CA SER A 174 -3.09 -69.98 26.92
C SER A 174 -2.60 -68.56 27.23
N ASN A 175 -2.05 -68.34 28.43
CA ASN A 175 -1.56 -67.04 28.89
C ASN A 175 -0.42 -67.21 29.92
N PRO A 176 0.80 -67.54 29.46
CA PRO A 176 1.95 -67.81 30.33
C PRO A 176 2.37 -66.58 31.16
N ASP A 177 2.18 -65.37 30.64
CA ASP A 177 2.51 -64.13 31.34
C ASP A 177 1.57 -63.88 32.53
N LEU A 178 0.26 -64.11 32.34
CA LEU A 178 -0.72 -64.02 33.42
C LEU A 178 -0.48 -65.11 34.48
N TYR A 179 -0.17 -66.34 34.07
CA TYR A 179 0.20 -67.41 35.00
C TYR A 179 1.41 -67.01 35.87
N LYS A 180 2.48 -66.49 35.24
CA LYS A 180 3.70 -66.06 35.93
C LYS A 180 3.46 -64.90 36.90
N LEU A 181 2.53 -64.01 36.57
CA LEU A 181 2.13 -62.91 37.46
C LEU A 181 1.37 -63.41 38.68
N LEU A 182 0.46 -64.38 38.49
CA LEU A 182 -0.40 -64.93 39.55
C LEU A 182 0.30 -66.00 40.41
N SER A 183 1.39 -66.60 39.92
CA SER A 183 2.19 -67.60 40.63
C SER A 183 3.26 -67.01 41.57
N LYS A 184 3.48 -65.69 41.52
CA LYS A 184 4.29 -64.96 42.51
C LYS A 184 3.46 -64.67 43.76
#